data_AF-A0A1V4TRI8-F1
#
_entry.id   AF-A0A1V4TRI8-F1
#
_cell.length_a   1.000
_cell.length_b   1.000
_cell.length_c   1.000
_cell.angle_alpha   90.00
_cell.angle_beta   90.00
_cell.angle_gamma   90.00
#
_symmetry.space_group_name_H-M   'P 1'
#
loop_
_entity.id
_entity.type
_entity.pdbx_description
1 polymer ?
#
loop_
_entity_poly.entity_id
_entity_poly.type
_entity_poly.pdbx_seq_one_letter_code
_entity_poly.pdbx_strand_id
1 'polypeptide(L)'
;MTRGRKPKEAIRSAIRIAEKRGEVDLVRFRPGMIATLIIYCVGFVVHVRIKRMRHIRCSEQALELEASEDLAALRLIAESLQISRELWICSPRGNFRFFRVLADSLVELDRDGQPLPVQWPVRKRRFPAVTTPLGNAYVIVADAKPEAEPAGKSDEIPADPGPGKIPAEQSGNFPADAEPGTVPAGEAEDLADPRLGPGHPRGDISS
;
A
#
# COMPACT_ATOMS: atom_id res chain seq x y z
N MET A 1 24.65 1.48 2.10
CA MET A 1 23.44 1.47 2.95
C MET A 1 23.12 0.04 3.36
N THR A 2 23.41 -0.36 4.59
CA THR A 2 23.10 -1.70 5.10
C THR A 2 21.59 -1.84 5.23
N ARG A 3 20.98 -2.65 4.36
CA ARG A 3 19.57 -3.07 4.50
C ARG A 3 19.47 -3.77 5.86
N GLY A 4 18.86 -3.11 6.84
CA GLY A 4 18.67 -3.65 8.18
C GLY A 4 18.01 -5.04 8.14
N ARG A 5 18.22 -5.83 9.21
CA ARG A 5 17.67 -7.19 9.36
C ARG A 5 16.20 -7.20 8.92
N LYS A 6 15.85 -8.15 8.03
CA LYS A 6 14.48 -8.27 7.50
C LYS A 6 13.47 -8.29 8.65
N PRO A 7 12.37 -7.53 8.55
CA PRO A 7 11.41 -7.41 9.64
C PRO A 7 10.51 -8.65 9.71
N LYS A 8 11.07 -9.80 10.09
CA LYS A 8 10.35 -11.09 10.21
C LYS A 8 9.11 -10.98 11.11
N GLU A 9 9.25 -10.27 12.23
CA GLU A 9 8.14 -10.05 13.18
C GLU A 9 7.03 -9.14 12.60
N ALA A 10 7.39 -8.14 11.80
CA ALA A 10 6.39 -7.31 11.15
C ALA A 10 5.61 -8.11 10.11
N ILE A 11 6.29 -8.94 9.32
CA ILE A 11 5.63 -9.82 8.34
C ILE A 11 4.70 -10.81 9.05
N ARG A 12 5.14 -11.46 10.13
CA ARG A 12 4.28 -12.35 10.93
C ARG A 12 3.05 -11.65 11.49
N SER A 13 3.23 -10.43 12.00
CA SER A 13 2.11 -9.64 12.53
C SER A 13 1.14 -9.21 11.43
N ALA A 14 1.67 -8.84 10.27
CA ALA A 14 0.86 -8.48 9.11
C ALA A 14 0.05 -9.67 8.57
N ILE A 15 0.63 -10.87 8.50
CA ILE A 15 -0.09 -12.09 8.11
C ILE A 15 -1.32 -12.30 8.98
N ARG A 16 -1.19 -12.19 10.32
CA ARG A 16 -2.33 -12.34 11.25
C ARG A 16 -3.44 -11.31 11.04
N ILE A 17 -3.12 -10.12 10.53
CA ILE A 17 -4.10 -9.09 10.21
C ILE A 17 -4.74 -9.41 8.86
N ALA A 18 -3.94 -9.84 7.88
CA ALA A 18 -4.37 -10.21 6.54
C ALA A 18 -5.30 -11.43 6.55
N GLU A 19 -5.00 -12.46 7.34
CA GLU A 19 -5.81 -13.68 7.50
C GLU A 19 -7.23 -13.38 8.04
N LYS A 20 -7.42 -12.27 8.75
CA LYS A 20 -8.75 -11.83 9.19
C LYS A 20 -9.57 -11.20 8.08
N ARG A 21 -8.90 -10.66 7.05
CA ARG A 21 -9.55 -10.03 5.89
C ARG A 21 -9.86 -11.04 4.80
N GLY A 22 -9.03 -12.07 4.65
CA GLY A 22 -9.18 -13.09 3.62
C GLY A 22 -8.04 -14.11 3.60
N GLU A 23 -7.97 -14.90 2.53
CA GLU A 23 -6.89 -15.88 2.33
C GLU A 23 -5.60 -15.15 1.91
N VAL A 24 -4.45 -15.60 2.41
CA VAL A 24 -3.17 -14.87 2.26
C VAL A 24 -2.17 -15.71 1.50
N ASP A 25 -1.58 -15.13 0.44
CA ASP A 25 -0.42 -15.67 -0.24
C ASP A 25 0.82 -14.79 -0.02
N LEU A 26 1.91 -15.43 0.39
CA LEU A 26 3.19 -14.77 0.61
C LEU A 26 4.00 -14.77 -0.67
N VAL A 27 4.19 -13.58 -1.21
CA VAL A 27 5.03 -13.39 -2.39
C VAL A 27 6.48 -13.68 -2.01
N ARG A 28 7.07 -14.71 -2.63
CA ARG A 28 8.49 -15.04 -2.44
C ARG A 28 9.36 -13.82 -2.70
N PHE A 29 10.10 -13.38 -1.69
CA PHE A 29 10.90 -12.16 -1.75
C PHE A 29 11.98 -12.26 -2.83
N ARG A 30 11.78 -11.55 -3.94
CA ARG A 30 12.77 -11.32 -4.98
C ARG A 30 12.99 -9.81 -5.19
N PRO A 31 14.19 -9.36 -5.58
CA PRO A 31 14.38 -8.01 -6.05
C PRO A 31 13.37 -7.67 -7.15
N GLY A 32 12.73 -6.50 -7.07
CA GLY A 32 11.71 -6.09 -8.04
C GLY A 32 10.29 -6.55 -7.73
N MET A 33 10.04 -7.36 -6.70
CA MET A 33 8.66 -7.67 -6.32
C MET A 33 7.93 -6.40 -5.87
N ILE A 34 6.73 -6.21 -6.40
CA ILE A 34 5.88 -5.06 -6.09
C ILE A 34 5.20 -5.25 -4.73
N ALA A 35 4.56 -6.40 -4.52
CA ALA A 35 3.87 -6.75 -3.28
C ALA A 35 4.73 -7.63 -2.36
N THR A 36 4.46 -7.57 -1.06
CA THR A 36 4.99 -8.47 -0.04
C THR A 36 4.06 -9.66 0.20
N LEU A 37 2.75 -9.42 0.17
CA LEU A 37 1.72 -10.45 0.26
C LEU A 37 0.50 -10.03 -0.56
N ILE A 38 -0.34 -11.01 -0.88
CA ILE A 38 -1.63 -10.82 -1.55
C ILE A 38 -2.72 -11.36 -0.64
N ILE A 39 -3.83 -10.63 -0.53
CA ILE A 39 -5.02 -11.06 0.22
C ILE A 39 -6.15 -11.29 -0.79
N TYR A 40 -6.74 -12.48 -0.77
CA TYR A 40 -7.92 -12.81 -1.56
C TYR A 40 -9.15 -12.59 -0.71
N CYS A 41 -9.91 -11.54 -1.04
CA CYS A 41 -11.19 -11.23 -0.42
C CYS A 41 -12.33 -11.66 -1.36
N VAL A 42 -13.56 -11.71 -0.86
CA VAL A 42 -14.72 -12.02 -1.70
C VAL A 42 -14.92 -10.89 -2.72
N GLY A 43 -14.68 -11.20 -4.00
CA GLY A 43 -14.92 -10.30 -5.13
C GLY A 43 -13.78 -9.34 -5.48
N PHE A 44 -12.67 -9.33 -4.73
CA PHE A 44 -11.50 -8.49 -5.03
C PHE A 44 -10.22 -9.02 -4.39
N VAL A 45 -9.07 -8.56 -4.89
CA VAL A 45 -7.74 -8.90 -4.38
C VAL A 45 -7.03 -7.67 -3.82
N VAL A 46 -6.22 -7.86 -2.78
CA VAL A 46 -5.45 -6.79 -2.14
C VAL A 46 -3.96 -7.07 -2.30
N HIS A 47 -3.26 -6.21 -3.03
CA HIS A 47 -1.81 -6.24 -3.14
C HIS A 47 -1.20 -5.39 -2.04
N VAL A 48 -0.52 -6.04 -1.10
CA VAL A 48 0.00 -5.38 0.10
C VAL A 48 1.52 -5.25 0.04
N ARG A 49 2.01 -4.03 0.22
CA ARG A 49 3.44 -3.76 0.45
C ARG A 49 3.66 -3.39 1.91
N ILE A 50 4.56 -4.10 2.60
CA ILE A 50 4.88 -3.81 4.00
C ILE A 50 6.19 -3.01 4.06
N LYS A 51 6.13 -1.80 4.63
CA LYS A 51 7.30 -0.94 4.85
C LYS A 51 7.51 -0.70 6.34
N ARG A 52 8.75 -0.81 6.81
CA ARG A 52 9.12 -0.42 8.18
C ARG A 52 9.58 1.03 8.18
N MET A 53 8.94 1.88 8.99
CA MET A 53 9.28 3.29 9.10
C MET A 53 9.58 3.66 10.55
N ARG A 54 10.49 4.61 10.76
CA ARG A 54 10.84 5.09 12.11
C ARG A 54 9.70 5.91 12.72
N HIS A 55 9.04 6.72 11.89
CA HIS A 55 7.99 7.65 12.32
C HIS A 55 6.67 7.32 11.63
N ILE A 56 5.84 6.49 12.27
CA ILE A 56 4.54 6.13 11.69
C ILE A 56 3.49 7.24 11.76
N ARG A 57 3.67 8.24 12.64
CA ARG A 57 2.75 9.37 12.81
C ARG A 57 3.15 10.59 11.96
N CYS A 58 3.79 10.35 10.82
CA CYS A 58 4.11 11.41 9.87
C CYS A 58 2.85 11.85 9.09
N SER A 59 2.92 13.05 8.51
CA SER A 59 1.93 13.54 7.55
C SER A 59 1.97 12.71 6.27
N GLU A 60 0.90 12.74 5.48
CA GLU A 60 0.83 12.08 4.17
C GLU A 60 1.96 12.53 3.24
N GLN A 61 2.29 13.83 3.21
CA GLN A 61 3.40 14.34 2.40
C GLN A 61 4.76 13.74 2.78
N ALA A 62 5.04 13.63 4.08
CA ALA A 62 6.27 13.02 4.56
C ALA A 62 6.29 11.51 4.29
N LEU A 63 5.13 10.86 4.38
CA LEU A 63 4.96 9.47 3.99
C LEU A 63 5.24 9.27 2.50
N GLU A 64 4.65 10.08 1.62
CA GLU A 64 4.85 9.99 0.19
C GLU A 64 6.31 10.15 -0.21
N LEU A 65 7.04 11.05 0.46
CA LEU A 65 8.48 11.22 0.23
C LEU A 65 9.28 9.99 0.66
N GLU A 66 9.08 9.50 1.89
CA GLU A 66 9.84 8.37 2.46
C GLU A 66 9.47 7.02 1.82
N ALA A 67 8.23 6.87 1.36
CA ALA A 67 7.70 5.66 0.72
C ALA A 67 7.56 5.77 -0.80
N SER A 68 8.13 6.80 -1.42
CA SER A 68 8.00 7.09 -2.86
C SER A 68 8.27 5.88 -3.77
N GLU A 69 9.37 5.16 -3.54
CA GLU A 69 9.70 3.94 -4.31
C GLU A 69 8.64 2.83 -4.17
N ASP A 70 8.15 2.59 -2.95
CA ASP A 70 7.14 1.56 -2.68
C ASP A 70 5.77 1.96 -3.25
N LEU A 71 5.41 3.24 -3.19
CA LEU A 71 4.20 3.81 -3.77
C LEU A 71 4.25 3.75 -5.31
N ALA A 72 5.38 4.11 -5.92
CA ALA A 72 5.58 4.00 -7.35
C ALA A 72 5.44 2.55 -7.82
N ALA A 73 6.04 1.60 -7.11
CA ALA A 73 5.91 0.18 -7.42
C ALA A 73 4.44 -0.29 -7.33
N LEU A 74 3.73 0.06 -6.25
CA LEU A 74 2.31 -0.27 -6.10
C LEU A 74 1.46 0.33 -7.23
N ARG A 75 1.74 1.57 -7.65
CA ARG A 75 1.02 2.25 -8.74
C ARG A 75 1.23 1.60 -10.12
N LEU A 76 2.21 0.72 -10.29
CA LEU A 76 2.35 -0.11 -11.50
C LEU A 76 1.26 -1.18 -11.60
N ILE A 77 0.60 -1.52 -10.49
CA ILE A 77 -0.56 -2.42 -10.50
C ILE A 77 -1.77 -1.64 -11.00
N ALA A 78 -2.50 -2.25 -11.93
CA ALA A 78 -3.72 -1.67 -12.50
C ALA A 78 -4.73 -1.30 -11.41
N GLU A 79 -5.36 -0.14 -11.58
CA GLU A 79 -6.45 0.31 -10.72
C GLU A 79 -7.76 -0.26 -11.21
N SER A 80 -8.48 -0.98 -10.34
CA SER A 80 -9.83 -1.48 -10.64
C SER A 80 -10.62 -1.70 -9.36
N LEU A 81 -11.94 -1.84 -9.47
CA LEU A 81 -12.80 -2.18 -8.33
C LEU A 81 -12.47 -3.55 -7.72
N GLN A 82 -11.84 -4.42 -8.50
CA GLN A 82 -11.44 -5.78 -8.10
C GLN A 82 -10.01 -5.83 -7.54
N ILE A 83 -9.26 -4.73 -7.58
CA ILE A 83 -7.86 -4.68 -7.15
C ILE A 83 -7.66 -3.50 -6.20
N SER A 84 -7.37 -3.81 -4.93
CA SER A 84 -6.91 -2.83 -3.94
C SER A 84 -5.38 -2.85 -3.87
N ARG A 85 -4.76 -1.67 -3.91
CA ARG A 85 -3.32 -1.47 -3.70
C ARG A 85 -3.13 -0.92 -2.30
N GLU A 86 -2.38 -1.60 -1.44
CA GLU A 86 -2.23 -1.18 -0.05
C GLU A 86 -0.78 -1.07 0.39
N LEU A 87 -0.45 0.05 1.04
CA LEU A 87 0.81 0.26 1.75
C LEU A 87 0.55 0.10 3.25
N TRP A 88 1.22 -0.87 3.87
CA TRP A 88 1.14 -1.14 5.30
C TRP A 88 2.44 -0.69 5.97
N ILE A 89 2.34 0.33 6.81
CA ILE A 89 3.48 0.88 7.52
C ILE A 89 3.55 0.27 8.91
N CYS A 90 4.69 -0.30 9.26
CA CYS A 90 4.96 -0.80 10.60
C CYS A 90 6.00 0.05 11.33
N SER A 91 5.69 0.40 12.59
CA SER A 91 6.66 1.00 13.50
C SER A 91 7.66 -0.05 14.01
N PRO A 92 8.82 0.36 14.56
CA PRO A 92 9.72 -0.57 15.25
C PRO A 92 9.07 -1.33 16.41
N ARG A 93 7.98 -0.78 16.97
CA ARG A 93 7.21 -1.36 18.08
C ARG A 93 6.06 -2.29 17.61
N GLY A 94 5.91 -2.52 16.31
CA GLY A 94 4.89 -3.42 15.76
C GLY A 94 3.51 -2.80 15.54
N ASN A 95 3.32 -1.49 15.78
CA ASN A 95 2.08 -0.80 15.41
C ASN A 95 1.99 -0.60 13.89
N PHE A 96 0.78 -0.74 13.35
CA PHE A 96 0.49 -0.59 11.91
C PHE A 96 -0.39 0.63 11.61
N ARG A 97 -0.15 1.24 10.45
CA ARG A 97 -1.11 2.10 9.73
C ARG A 97 -1.27 1.55 8.32
N PHE A 98 -2.47 1.66 7.77
CA PHE A 98 -2.85 1.07 6.50
C PHE A 98 -3.26 2.18 5.56
N PHE A 99 -2.81 2.14 4.32
CA PHE A 99 -3.16 3.13 3.32
C PHE A 99 -3.53 2.43 2.02
N ARG A 100 -4.68 2.79 1.46
CA ARG A 100 -5.02 2.49 0.07
C ARG A 100 -4.30 3.48 -0.83
N VAL A 101 -3.64 2.95 -1.85
CA VAL A 101 -2.91 3.72 -2.85
C VAL A 101 -3.82 3.95 -4.07
N LEU A 102 -4.18 5.20 -4.30
CA LEU A 102 -4.87 5.66 -5.50
C LEU A 102 -3.84 6.17 -6.53
N ALA A 103 -4.31 6.56 -7.71
CA ALA A 103 -3.45 7.08 -8.78
C ALA A 103 -2.57 8.25 -8.30
N ASP A 104 -3.18 9.19 -7.58
CA ASP A 104 -2.57 10.47 -7.18
C ASP A 104 -2.58 10.74 -5.67
N SER A 105 -3.23 9.87 -4.89
CA SER A 105 -3.54 10.13 -3.49
C SER A 105 -3.47 8.87 -2.63
N LEU A 106 -3.54 9.07 -1.31
CA LEU A 106 -3.58 8.01 -0.30
C LEU A 106 -4.84 8.15 0.54
N VAL A 107 -5.47 7.02 0.85
CA VAL A 107 -6.61 6.96 1.77
C VAL A 107 -6.25 6.07 2.94
N GLU A 108 -6.28 6.59 4.16
CA GLU A 108 -6.00 5.78 5.35
C GLU A 108 -7.14 4.76 5.57
N LEU A 109 -6.75 3.52 5.86
CA LEU A 109 -7.65 2.42 6.14
C LEU A 109 -7.55 2.00 7.61
N ASP A 110 -8.61 1.39 8.10
CA ASP A 110 -8.59 0.70 9.38
C ASP A 110 -7.96 -0.72 9.26
N ARG A 111 -8.08 -1.50 10.34
CA ARG A 111 -7.57 -2.87 10.39
C ARG A 111 -8.35 -3.86 9.52
N ASP A 112 -9.58 -3.54 9.17
CA ASP A 112 -10.48 -4.38 8.38
C ASP A 112 -10.47 -3.99 6.89
N GLY A 113 -9.72 -2.95 6.53
CA GLY A 113 -9.55 -2.48 5.16
C GLY A 113 -10.61 -1.46 4.72
N GLN A 114 -11.40 -0.96 5.67
CA GLN A 114 -12.37 0.10 5.41
C GLN A 114 -11.68 1.47 5.45
N PRO A 115 -12.04 2.41 4.57
CA PRO A 115 -11.57 3.78 4.65
C PRO A 115 -11.91 4.38 6.00
N LEU A 116 -10.91 4.90 6.70
CA LEU A 116 -11.17 5.71 7.88
C LEU A 116 -11.90 6.99 7.42
N PRO A 117 -12.91 7.44 8.17
CA PRO A 117 -13.54 8.71 7.89
C PRO A 117 -12.44 9.76 7.89
N VAL A 118 -12.35 10.53 6.80
CA VAL A 118 -11.44 11.66 6.72
C VAL A 118 -11.70 12.48 7.97
N GLN A 119 -10.76 12.45 8.90
CA GLN A 119 -10.77 13.36 10.02
C GLN A 119 -10.46 14.70 9.37
N TRP A 120 -11.50 15.36 8.86
CA TRP A 120 -11.41 16.72 8.39
C TRP A 120 -10.69 17.43 9.52
N PRO A 121 -9.50 18.01 9.29
CA PRO A 121 -9.04 18.99 10.23
C PRO A 121 -10.18 20.01 10.17
N VAL A 122 -10.97 20.05 11.24
CA VAL A 122 -11.63 21.28 11.62
C VAL A 122 -10.43 22.19 11.82
N ARG A 123 -9.98 22.80 10.72
CA ARG A 123 -9.26 24.04 10.73
C ARG A 123 -10.28 24.92 11.42
N LYS A 124 -10.27 24.92 12.76
CA LYS A 124 -10.57 26.12 13.50
C LYS A 124 -9.55 27.07 12.90
N ARG A 125 -9.95 27.76 11.84
CA ARG A 125 -9.35 29.02 11.44
C ARG A 125 -9.31 29.74 12.76
N ARG A 126 -8.16 29.74 13.42
CA ARG A 126 -7.80 30.83 14.29
C ARG A 126 -7.77 31.97 13.31
N PHE A 127 -8.93 32.59 13.11
CA PHE A 127 -8.95 33.95 12.66
C PHE A 127 -7.94 34.61 13.58
N PRO A 128 -6.85 35.20 13.06
CA PRO A 128 -6.04 36.04 13.91
C PRO A 128 -7.05 36.98 14.55
N ALA A 129 -7.09 37.00 15.88
CA ALA A 129 -7.80 38.05 16.57
C ALA A 129 -7.16 39.32 16.01
N VAL A 130 -7.87 39.98 15.09
CA VAL A 130 -7.58 41.34 14.71
C VAL A 130 -7.87 42.11 15.98
N THR A 131 -6.87 42.18 16.84
CA THR A 131 -6.83 43.16 17.91
C THR A 131 -6.65 44.47 17.19
N THR A 132 -7.76 45.08 16.79
CA THR A 132 -7.77 46.47 16.33
C THR A 132 -7.26 47.30 17.51
N PRO A 133 -6.10 47.96 17.43
CA PRO A 133 -5.84 49.07 18.32
C PRO A 133 -6.89 50.14 18.01
N LEU A 134 -7.73 50.42 19.00
CA LEU A 134 -8.60 51.59 19.02
C LEU A 134 -7.68 52.82 18.99
N GLY A 135 -7.50 53.40 17.81
CA GLY A 135 -6.48 54.44 17.63
C GLY A 135 -6.49 55.08 16.25
N ASN A 136 -7.58 55.77 15.97
CA ASN A 136 -7.70 56.95 15.10
C ASN A 136 -7.31 56.86 13.62
N ALA A 137 -8.35 57.08 12.81
CA ALA A 137 -8.38 57.78 11.53
C ALA A 137 -7.63 57.14 10.37
N TYR A 138 -8.37 56.45 9.49
CA TYR A 138 -8.20 56.66 8.05
C TYR A 138 -9.56 56.61 7.31
N VAL A 139 -9.62 57.53 6.37
CA VAL A 139 -10.64 57.94 5.40
C VAL A 139 -11.39 56.78 4.75
N ILE A 140 -12.72 56.90 4.69
CA ILE A 140 -13.59 56.14 3.79
C ILE A 140 -13.35 56.67 2.37
N VAL A 141 -12.70 55.87 1.52
CA VAL A 141 -12.76 56.08 0.06
C VAL A 141 -13.81 55.15 -0.48
N ALA A 142 -14.89 55.77 -0.95
CA ALA A 142 -15.98 55.13 -1.66
C ALA A 142 -15.55 54.63 -3.04
N ASP A 143 -16.33 53.65 -3.52
CA ASP A 143 -16.59 53.32 -4.92
C ASP A 143 -15.42 52.89 -5.82
N ALA A 144 -15.41 51.59 -6.14
CA ALA A 144 -15.12 51.13 -7.50
C ALA A 144 -15.77 49.75 -7.74
N LYS A 145 -16.94 49.77 -8.35
CA LYS A 145 -17.54 48.66 -9.09
C LYS A 145 -16.81 48.51 -10.44
N PRO A 146 -16.32 47.31 -10.76
CA PRO A 146 -16.47 46.79 -12.13
C PRO A 146 -16.94 45.32 -12.04
N GLU A 147 -18.10 44.88 -12.53
CA GLU A 147 -18.62 44.94 -13.91
C GLU A 147 -17.56 44.61 -14.96
N ALA A 148 -17.39 43.30 -15.24
CA ALA A 148 -17.49 42.72 -16.58
C ALA A 148 -17.15 41.23 -16.54
N GLU A 149 -18.15 40.39 -16.83
CA GLU A 149 -17.90 39.09 -17.47
C GLU A 149 -17.23 39.31 -18.83
N PRO A 150 -16.47 38.32 -19.33
CA PRO A 150 -16.82 37.86 -20.67
C PRO A 150 -16.92 36.35 -20.80
N ALA A 151 -17.96 36.00 -21.55
CA ALA A 151 -18.21 34.72 -22.19
C ALA A 151 -17.19 34.38 -23.29
N GLY A 152 -17.09 33.07 -23.59
CA GLY A 152 -16.40 32.50 -24.76
C GLY A 152 -15.15 31.71 -24.36
N LYS A 153 -14.89 30.49 -24.83
CA LYS A 153 -15.34 29.80 -26.04
C LYS A 153 -15.44 28.29 -25.78
N SER A 154 -16.42 27.68 -26.41
CA SER A 154 -16.53 26.24 -26.62
C SER A 154 -15.52 25.85 -27.69
N ASP A 155 -14.45 25.14 -27.33
CA ASP A 155 -13.58 24.52 -28.32
C ASP A 155 -14.11 23.13 -28.67
N GLU A 156 -14.21 22.94 -29.98
CA GLU A 156 -14.58 21.75 -30.73
C GLU A 156 -14.00 20.45 -30.17
N ILE A 157 -14.88 19.45 -30.03
CA ILE A 157 -14.50 18.04 -29.91
C ILE A 157 -14.12 17.56 -31.32
N PRO A 158 -12.88 17.14 -31.59
CA PRO A 158 -12.53 16.50 -32.85
C PRO A 158 -13.18 15.12 -32.96
N ALA A 159 -13.68 14.83 -34.15
CA ALA A 159 -14.38 13.63 -34.53
C ALA A 159 -13.61 12.33 -34.23
N ASP A 160 -14.34 11.41 -33.60
CA ASP A 160 -14.43 9.97 -33.88
C ASP A 160 -13.39 9.39 -34.87
N PRO A 161 -12.34 8.70 -34.38
CA PRO A 161 -11.56 7.81 -35.23
C PRO A 161 -12.37 6.52 -35.46
N GLY A 162 -12.88 6.38 -36.69
CA GLY A 162 -13.68 5.25 -37.14
C GLY A 162 -13.05 3.86 -36.93
N PRO A 163 -13.83 2.79 -37.20
CA PRO A 163 -13.51 1.42 -36.80
C PRO A 163 -12.26 0.91 -37.53
N GLY A 164 -11.14 0.89 -36.78
CA GLY A 164 -9.92 0.20 -37.18
C GLY A 164 -10.18 -1.29 -37.32
N LYS A 165 -10.02 -1.78 -38.55
CA LYS A 165 -10.07 -3.20 -38.92
C LYS A 165 -9.14 -4.01 -38.01
N ILE A 166 -9.73 -4.93 -37.25
CA ILE A 166 -9.00 -5.96 -36.50
C ILE A 166 -8.44 -6.95 -37.53
N PRO A 167 -7.11 -7.16 -37.62
CA PRO A 167 -6.54 -8.21 -38.46
C PRO A 167 -6.94 -9.57 -37.90
N ALA A 168 -7.45 -10.42 -38.79
CA ALA A 168 -7.75 -11.80 -38.54
C ALA A 168 -6.53 -12.56 -37.99
N GLU A 169 -6.79 -13.30 -36.92
CA GLU A 169 -6.33 -14.66 -36.68
C GLU A 169 -4.88 -15.00 -37.12
N GLN A 170 -3.96 -14.92 -36.17
CA GLN A 170 -2.83 -15.84 -36.14
C GLN A 170 -3.13 -16.91 -35.09
N SER A 171 -3.78 -18.00 -35.53
CA SER A 171 -3.81 -19.26 -34.80
C SER A 171 -2.41 -19.85 -34.82
N GLY A 172 -1.60 -19.50 -33.83
CA GLY A 172 -0.32 -20.17 -33.57
C GLY A 172 -0.58 -21.58 -33.09
N ASN A 173 -0.16 -22.57 -33.88
CA ASN A 173 -0.02 -23.97 -33.50
C ASN A 173 0.66 -24.09 -32.13
N PHE A 174 -0.06 -24.61 -31.14
CA PHE A 174 0.55 -25.19 -29.96
C PHE A 174 1.10 -26.58 -30.33
N PRO A 175 2.41 -26.86 -30.14
CA PRO A 175 2.89 -28.21 -30.20
C PRO A 175 2.30 -28.99 -29.03
N ALA A 176 1.41 -29.93 -29.34
CA ALA A 176 1.20 -31.12 -28.52
C ALA A 176 2.52 -31.90 -28.46
N ASP A 177 2.70 -32.69 -27.41
CA ASP A 177 3.88 -33.52 -27.12
C ASP A 177 4.94 -32.85 -26.22
N ALA A 178 4.55 -32.57 -24.98
CA ALA A 178 5.47 -32.70 -23.85
C ALA A 178 5.17 -34.03 -23.16
N GLU A 179 6.02 -35.02 -23.40
CA GLU A 179 5.97 -36.31 -22.72
C GLU A 179 6.05 -36.14 -21.20
N PRO A 180 5.34 -36.97 -20.41
CA PRO A 180 5.47 -36.99 -18.97
C PRO A 180 6.86 -37.51 -18.59
N GLY A 181 7.73 -36.58 -18.19
CA GLY A 181 9.05 -36.90 -17.65
C GLY A 181 8.95 -37.84 -16.45
N THR A 182 9.45 -39.05 -16.66
CA THR A 182 9.79 -40.04 -15.65
C THR A 182 10.50 -39.39 -14.47
N VAL A 183 9.86 -39.43 -13.30
CA VAL A 183 10.46 -39.03 -12.03
C VAL A 183 11.51 -40.09 -11.66
N PRO A 184 12.80 -39.76 -11.51
CA PRO A 184 13.77 -40.72 -11.01
C PRO A 184 13.45 -41.02 -9.54
N ALA A 185 13.14 -42.29 -9.27
CA ALA A 185 13.14 -42.87 -7.93
C ALA A 185 14.57 -42.87 -7.40
N GLY A 186 14.96 -41.77 -6.75
CA GLY A 186 16.24 -41.61 -6.07
C GLY A 186 16.06 -41.68 -4.56
N GLU A 187 16.38 -42.86 -4.03
CA GLU A 187 17.14 -43.06 -2.79
C GLU A 187 16.54 -42.51 -1.48
N ALA A 188 15.89 -43.42 -0.78
CA ALA A 188 15.76 -43.38 0.66
C ALA A 188 17.15 -43.60 1.29
N GLU A 189 17.79 -42.52 1.75
CA GLU A 189 18.92 -42.61 2.67
C GLU A 189 18.57 -42.00 4.03
N ASP A 190 18.48 -42.91 4.99
CA ASP A 190 19.06 -42.80 6.34
C ASP A 190 18.61 -41.63 7.23
N LEU A 191 17.40 -41.79 7.78
CA LEU A 191 16.97 -41.09 8.97
C LEU A 191 17.66 -41.71 10.20
N ALA A 192 18.91 -41.32 10.42
CA ALA A 192 19.60 -41.57 11.69
C ALA A 192 18.92 -40.79 12.83
N ASP A 193 18.43 -41.53 13.81
CA ASP A 193 17.92 -41.09 15.10
C ASP A 193 19.09 -40.94 16.10
N PRO A 194 19.42 -39.73 16.60
CA PRO A 194 20.18 -39.59 17.82
C PRO A 194 19.24 -39.19 18.98
N ARG A 195 18.55 -40.19 19.50
CA ARG A 195 18.22 -40.27 20.92
C ARG A 195 19.47 -39.97 21.77
N LEU A 196 19.24 -39.18 22.82
CA LEU A 196 19.99 -39.08 24.09
C LEU A 196 21.20 -38.12 24.13
N GLY A 197 20.95 -36.93 24.70
CA GLY A 197 21.95 -36.15 25.44
C GLY A 197 21.51 -36.00 26.91
N PRO A 198 22.43 -36.06 27.90
CA PRO A 198 22.12 -36.36 29.29
C PRO A 198 21.74 -35.13 30.11
N GLY A 199 21.02 -35.39 31.21
CA GLY A 199 20.37 -34.42 32.06
C GLY A 199 21.26 -33.41 32.78
N HIS A 200 20.61 -32.32 33.18
CA HIS A 200 21.12 -31.39 34.18
C HIS A 200 20.47 -31.70 35.55
N PRO A 201 21.27 -31.84 36.62
CA PRO A 201 20.75 -32.06 37.96
C PRO A 201 20.12 -30.79 38.53
N ARG A 202 19.08 -31.03 39.33
CA ARG A 202 18.40 -30.06 40.20
C ARG A 202 19.41 -29.48 41.20
N GLY A 203 19.48 -28.16 41.28
CA GLY A 203 20.12 -27.46 42.39
C GLY A 203 19.14 -27.36 43.55
N ASP A 204 19.54 -27.94 44.67
CA ASP A 204 18.83 -27.96 45.93
C ASP A 204 18.70 -26.56 46.54
N ILE A 205 17.56 -26.35 47.20
CA ILE A 205 17.23 -25.22 48.05
C ILE A 205 17.80 -25.53 49.43
N SER A 206 18.71 -24.70 49.93
CA SER A 206 19.08 -24.67 51.34
C SER A 206 18.35 -23.52 52.06
N SER A 207 17.94 -23.85 53.28
CA SER A 207 17.19 -23.07 54.26
C SER A 207 17.88 -21.80 54.75
#